data_AF-A0A4S4DKZ7-F1
#
_entry.id   AF-A0A4S4DKZ7-F1
#
_cell.length_a   1.000
_cell.length_b   1.000
_cell.length_c   1.000
_cell.angle_alpha   90.00
_cell.angle_beta   90.00
_cell.angle_gamma   90.00
#
_symmetry.space_group_name_H-M   'P 1'
#
loop_
_entity.id
_entity.type
_entity.pdbx_description
1 polymer ?
#
loop_
_entity_poly.entity_id
_entity_poly.type
_entity_poly.pdbx_seq_one_letter_code
_entity_poly.pdbx_strand_id
1 'polypeptide(L)'
;MAETTNKQPSDEEEEEDYMGDLSQFLPPETTAPSKSSVKVCANNTQISQPSGKKPKTLNWQEQRKLKRENRQEEEDRNTLASLESAIPQSNIGFKLLKQMGYTPGSTLGKEGSGLAEPVGLEIRRTRAGIGREDSRKEKRKREEERMEWERGKEEALMEDFGCRHKEQWRSRRCLY
;
A
#
# COMPACT_ATOMS: atom_id res chain seq x y z
N MET A 1 -8.71 -48.62 61.65
CA MET A 1 -7.25 -48.77 61.82
C MET A 1 -6.68 -48.84 60.41
N ALA A 2 -6.29 -47.76 59.73
CA ALA A 2 -5.28 -46.74 60.02
C ALA A 2 -3.88 -47.34 60.28
N GLU A 3 -2.99 -47.26 59.28
CA GLU A 3 -1.59 -46.78 59.32
C GLU A 3 -0.91 -47.01 57.93
N THR A 4 -0.59 -45.95 57.17
CA THR A 4 0.75 -45.32 56.93
C THR A 4 1.70 -46.17 56.05
N THR A 5 2.48 -45.73 55.07
CA THR A 5 2.98 -44.44 54.55
C THR A 5 3.82 -44.79 53.31
N ASN A 6 3.80 -44.01 52.23
CA ASN A 6 5.07 -43.65 51.58
C ASN A 6 4.97 -42.31 50.84
N LYS A 7 5.98 -41.47 51.07
CA LYS A 7 6.17 -40.13 50.51
C LYS A 7 6.89 -40.22 49.16
N GLN A 8 6.36 -39.47 48.18
CA GLN A 8 6.98 -38.58 47.15
C GLN A 8 8.51 -38.64 46.91
N PRO A 9 8.98 -38.43 45.65
CA PRO A 9 9.08 -37.09 45.03
C PRO A 9 8.41 -37.05 43.62
N SER A 10 7.60 -36.07 43.26
CA SER A 10 7.96 -34.72 42.79
C SER A 10 8.95 -34.73 41.61
N ASP A 11 8.53 -35.29 40.48
CA ASP A 11 9.08 -34.91 39.18
C ASP A 11 8.34 -33.64 38.75
N GLU A 12 9.00 -32.51 38.99
CA GLU A 12 8.69 -31.26 38.33
C GLU A 12 8.93 -31.50 36.84
N GLU A 13 7.86 -31.72 36.08
CA GLU A 13 7.85 -31.41 34.65
C GLU A 13 8.08 -29.90 34.57
N GLU A 14 9.34 -29.48 34.65
CA GLU A 14 9.77 -28.22 34.06
C GLU A 14 9.32 -28.33 32.61
N GLU A 15 8.28 -27.57 32.24
CA GLU A 15 7.88 -27.37 30.85
C GLU A 15 9.09 -26.73 30.16
N GLU A 16 10.03 -27.58 29.73
CA GLU A 16 11.19 -27.22 28.93
C GLU A 16 10.64 -26.40 27.78
N ASP A 17 10.97 -25.11 27.80
CA ASP A 17 10.49 -24.11 26.85
C ASP A 17 10.88 -24.57 25.44
N TYR A 18 9.98 -25.34 24.83
CA TYR A 18 10.18 -26.11 23.60
C TYR A 18 10.47 -25.20 22.39
N MET A 19 10.40 -23.89 22.57
CA MET A 19 10.71 -22.86 21.59
C MET A 19 11.89 -21.96 21.97
N GLY A 20 12.55 -22.20 23.11
CA GLY A 20 13.65 -21.40 23.63
C GLY A 20 15.05 -21.89 23.25
N ASP A 21 15.21 -23.19 22.93
CA ASP A 21 16.55 -23.76 22.75
C ASP A 21 17.08 -23.62 21.31
N LEU A 22 17.55 -22.41 20.99
CA LEU A 22 18.26 -22.12 19.73
C LEU A 22 19.69 -22.70 19.68
N SER A 23 20.18 -23.33 20.77
CA SER A 23 21.53 -23.90 20.80
C SER A 23 21.70 -25.04 19.78
N GLN A 24 20.61 -25.69 19.39
CA GLN A 24 20.58 -26.74 18.36
C GLN A 24 20.86 -26.22 16.95
N PHE A 25 20.63 -24.92 16.70
CA PHE A 25 20.81 -24.28 15.39
C PHE A 25 22.09 -23.44 15.31
N LEU A 26 22.79 -23.28 16.43
CA LEU A 26 24.10 -22.63 16.46
C LEU A 26 25.19 -23.71 16.30
N PRO A 27 26.15 -23.54 15.38
CA PRO A 27 27.29 -24.45 15.30
C PRO A 27 28.09 -24.39 16.62
N PRO A 28 28.62 -25.53 17.13
CA PRO A 28 29.29 -25.56 18.42
C PRO A 28 30.47 -24.57 18.45
N GLU A 29 30.39 -23.57 19.33
CA GLU A 29 31.42 -22.55 19.48
C GLU A 29 32.72 -23.21 19.95
N THR A 30 33.75 -23.12 19.11
CA THR A 30 35.10 -23.49 19.48
C THR A 30 35.60 -22.52 20.55
N THR A 31 36.10 -23.11 21.63
CA THR A 31 36.61 -22.46 22.83
C THR A 31 37.59 -21.33 22.53
N ALA A 32 37.22 -20.08 22.84
CA ALA A 32 38.17 -19.01 23.15
C ALA A 32 37.51 -17.97 24.08
N PRO A 33 38.02 -17.73 25.30
CA PRO A 33 37.47 -16.74 26.21
C PRO A 33 37.98 -15.35 25.85
N SER A 34 37.09 -14.41 25.53
CA SER A 34 37.46 -12.99 25.49
C SER A 34 36.52 -12.13 26.35
N LYS A 35 36.94 -12.01 27.62
CA LYS A 35 36.96 -10.81 28.46
C LYS A 35 35.72 -9.90 28.34
N SER A 36 34.78 -10.10 29.25
CA SER A 36 33.86 -9.06 29.71
C SER A 36 34.67 -7.85 30.23
N SER A 37 34.63 -6.74 29.49
CA SER A 37 34.99 -5.43 30.04
C SER A 37 33.71 -4.66 30.29
N VAL A 38 33.25 -4.73 31.53
CA VAL A 38 32.28 -3.81 32.11
C VAL A 38 32.89 -2.41 32.04
N LYS A 39 32.41 -1.56 31.13
CA LYS A 39 32.67 -0.12 31.16
C LYS A 39 31.45 0.55 31.76
N VAL A 40 31.65 1.07 32.96
CA VAL A 40 30.78 2.00 33.68
C VAL A 40 30.43 3.16 32.76
N CYS A 41 29.13 3.34 32.46
CA CYS A 41 28.62 4.52 31.79
C CYS A 41 28.42 5.60 32.84
N ALA A 42 29.25 6.64 32.82
CA ALA A 42 29.00 7.86 33.57
C ALA A 42 27.82 8.62 32.94
N ASN A 43 26.90 9.07 33.80
CA ASN A 43 25.73 9.86 33.43
C ASN A 43 26.18 11.20 32.85
N ASN A 44 25.86 11.47 31.58
CA ASN A 44 25.82 12.83 31.04
C ASN A 44 24.53 12.99 30.24
N THR A 45 23.51 13.50 30.90
CA THR A 45 22.25 13.92 30.29
C THR A 45 22.53 15.16 29.43
N GLN A 46 22.82 14.92 28.15
CA GLN A 46 22.78 15.93 27.11
C GLN A 46 21.45 15.78 26.38
N ILE A 47 20.58 16.77 26.52
CA ILE A 47 19.33 16.93 25.77
C ILE A 47 19.72 17.08 24.30
N SER A 48 19.54 16.02 23.52
CA SER A 48 19.77 16.03 22.08
C SER A 48 18.49 16.47 21.35
N GLN A 49 18.66 17.47 20.50
CA GLN A 49 17.68 17.97 19.54
C GLN A 49 17.07 16.81 18.71
N PRO A 50 15.80 16.90 18.28
CA PRO A 50 15.14 15.83 17.54
C PRO A 50 15.71 15.75 16.13
N SER A 51 16.80 14.99 15.97
CA SER A 51 17.34 14.67 14.65
C SER A 51 16.28 13.91 13.86
N GLY A 52 16.10 14.33 12.60
CA GLY A 52 15.06 13.85 11.70
C GLY A 52 14.99 12.33 11.70
N LYS A 53 13.88 11.80 12.21
CA LYS A 53 13.58 10.37 12.18
C LYS A 53 13.54 9.94 10.72
N LYS A 54 14.54 9.18 10.27
CA LYS A 54 14.51 8.51 8.97
C LYS A 54 13.18 7.75 8.86
N PRO A 55 12.46 7.82 7.73
CA PRO A 55 11.20 7.12 7.60
C PRO A 55 11.45 5.63 7.88
N LYS A 56 10.59 5.04 8.70
CA LYS A 56 10.61 3.60 8.99
C LYS A 56 10.61 2.88 7.64
N THR A 57 11.71 2.22 7.32
CA THR A 57 11.78 1.33 6.15
C THR A 57 10.66 0.32 6.31
N LEU A 58 9.71 0.31 5.38
CA LEU A 58 8.57 -0.61 5.41
C LEU A 58 9.05 -2.04 5.68
N ASN A 59 8.27 -2.79 6.46
CA ASN A 59 8.58 -4.19 6.74
C ASN A 59 8.73 -4.93 5.40
N TRP A 60 9.71 -5.83 5.26
CA TRP A 60 9.99 -6.54 4.01
C TRP A 60 8.73 -7.22 3.41
N GLN A 61 7.82 -7.67 4.28
CA GLN A 61 6.54 -8.26 3.90
C GLN A 61 5.63 -7.25 3.20
N GLU A 62 5.56 -6.02 3.72
CA GLU A 62 4.79 -4.92 3.14
C GLU A 62 5.36 -4.52 1.78
N GLN A 63 6.69 -4.45 1.66
CA GLN A 63 7.34 -4.14 0.38
C GLN A 63 7.02 -5.20 -0.70
N ARG A 64 7.03 -6.49 -0.32
CA ARG A 64 6.69 -7.58 -1.26
C ARG A 64 5.22 -7.52 -1.68
N LYS A 65 4.32 -7.18 -0.75
CA LYS A 65 2.90 -6.99 -1.05
C LYS A 65 2.69 -5.81 -2.00
N LEU A 66 3.31 -4.67 -1.71
CA LEU A 66 3.24 -3.46 -2.54
C LEU A 66 3.80 -3.69 -3.95
N LYS A 67 4.92 -4.42 -4.07
CA LYS A 67 5.50 -4.76 -5.37
C LYS A 67 4.56 -5.63 -6.22
N ARG A 68 3.88 -6.59 -5.60
CA ARG A 68 2.88 -7.42 -6.27
C ARG A 68 1.71 -6.58 -6.77
N GLU A 69 1.20 -5.70 -5.91
CA GLU A 69 0.10 -4.79 -6.20
C GLU A 69 0.44 -3.82 -7.34
N ASN A 70 1.63 -3.22 -7.32
CA ASN A 70 2.07 -2.31 -8.36
C ASN A 70 2.24 -3.02 -9.72
N ARG A 71 2.84 -4.23 -9.70
CA ARG A 71 2.93 -5.06 -10.91
C ARG A 71 1.55 -5.36 -11.48
N GLN A 72 0.62 -5.72 -10.59
CA GLN A 72 -0.77 -5.93 -10.95
C GLN A 72 -1.34 -4.68 -11.62
N GLU A 73 -1.28 -3.51 -10.98
CA GLU A 73 -1.83 -2.26 -11.52
C GLU A 73 -1.23 -1.89 -12.88
N GLU A 74 0.08 -2.10 -13.05
CA GLU A 74 0.78 -1.93 -14.33
C GLU A 74 0.26 -2.87 -15.42
N GLU A 75 0.04 -4.14 -15.10
CA GLU A 75 -0.51 -5.13 -16.04
C GLU A 75 -1.94 -4.75 -16.49
N ASP A 76 -2.77 -4.25 -15.58
CA ASP A 76 -4.13 -3.78 -15.91
C ASP A 76 -4.06 -2.53 -16.79
N ARG A 77 -3.21 -1.57 -16.43
CA ARG A 77 -2.99 -0.35 -17.21
C ARG A 77 -2.53 -0.69 -18.63
N ASN A 78 -1.57 -1.59 -18.75
CA ASN A 78 -1.05 -2.02 -20.04
C ASN A 78 -2.11 -2.74 -20.87
N THR A 79 -2.97 -3.55 -20.23
CA THR A 79 -4.08 -4.23 -20.90
C THR A 79 -5.11 -3.22 -21.43
N LEU A 80 -5.49 -2.22 -20.63
CA LEU A 80 -6.40 -1.17 -21.06
C LEU A 80 -5.81 -0.32 -22.19
N ALA A 81 -4.54 0.07 -22.09
CA ALA A 81 -3.84 0.82 -23.13
C ALA A 81 -3.72 0.02 -24.43
N SER A 82 -3.44 -1.29 -24.34
CA SER A 82 -3.36 -2.17 -25.51
C SER A 82 -4.70 -2.37 -26.20
N LEU A 83 -5.82 -2.27 -25.48
CA LEU A 83 -7.16 -2.33 -26.06
C LEU A 83 -7.52 -1.04 -26.79
N GLU A 84 -7.05 0.11 -26.31
CA GLU A 84 -7.27 1.41 -26.94
C GLU A 84 -6.45 1.57 -28.23
N SER A 85 -5.25 0.99 -28.27
CA SER A 85 -4.38 1.06 -29.45
C SER A 85 -4.77 0.06 -30.55
N ALA A 86 -4.84 0.52 -31.80
CA ALA A 86 -5.02 -0.37 -32.94
C ALA A 86 -3.81 -1.31 -33.14
N ILE A 87 -4.07 -2.52 -33.64
CA ILE A 87 -3.02 -3.52 -33.92
C ILE A 87 -2.06 -2.96 -35.01
N PRO A 88 -0.74 -3.01 -34.80
CA PRO A 88 0.22 -2.47 -35.77
C PRO A 88 0.25 -3.28 -37.06
N GLN A 89 0.53 -2.62 -38.19
CA GLN A 89 0.57 -3.26 -39.51
C GLN A 89 1.69 -4.31 -39.67
N SER A 90 2.72 -4.23 -38.83
CA SER A 90 3.81 -5.21 -38.78
C SER A 90 3.36 -6.56 -38.22
N ASN A 91 2.27 -6.59 -37.44
CA ASN A 91 1.71 -7.79 -36.82
C ASN A 91 1.26 -8.80 -37.89
N ILE A 92 1.56 -10.07 -37.68
CA ILE A 92 1.23 -11.16 -38.61
C ILE A 92 -0.30 -11.29 -38.78
N GLY A 93 -1.06 -11.14 -37.69
CA GLY A 93 -2.52 -11.18 -37.72
C GLY A 93 -3.12 -10.05 -38.56
N PHE A 94 -2.57 -8.84 -38.48
CA PHE A 94 -3.01 -7.73 -39.34
C PHE A 94 -2.76 -8.02 -40.82
N LYS A 95 -1.58 -8.56 -41.15
CA LYS A 95 -1.25 -8.96 -42.53
C LYS A 95 -2.20 -10.04 -43.06
N LEU A 96 -2.51 -11.03 -42.24
CA LEU A 96 -3.45 -12.09 -42.59
C LEU A 96 -4.86 -11.53 -42.82
N LEU A 97 -5.37 -10.70 -41.90
CA LEU A 97 -6.66 -10.03 -42.06
C LEU A 97 -6.71 -9.26 -43.39
N LYS A 98 -5.66 -8.48 -43.69
CA LYS A 98 -5.55 -7.73 -44.94
C LYS A 98 -5.59 -8.64 -46.17
N GLN A 99 -4.92 -9.79 -46.15
CA GLN A 99 -4.96 -10.77 -47.23
C GLN A 99 -6.35 -11.41 -47.41
N MET A 100 -7.11 -11.54 -46.32
CA MET A 100 -8.50 -12.02 -46.34
C MET A 100 -9.51 -10.94 -46.76
N GLY A 101 -9.05 -9.74 -47.12
CA GLY A 101 -9.89 -8.64 -47.59
C GLY A 101 -10.31 -7.64 -46.52
N TYR A 102 -9.75 -7.72 -45.30
CA TYR A 102 -9.97 -6.68 -44.30
C TYR A 102 -9.30 -5.37 -44.71
N THR A 103 -10.06 -4.28 -44.69
CA THR A 103 -9.57 -2.92 -44.88
C THR A 103 -9.57 -2.17 -43.55
N PRO A 104 -8.51 -1.41 -43.23
CA PRO A 104 -8.44 -0.68 -41.97
C PRO A 104 -9.60 0.33 -41.89
N GLY A 105 -10.34 0.29 -40.78
CA GLY A 105 -11.54 1.11 -40.56
C GLY A 105 -12.84 0.47 -41.07
N SER A 106 -12.78 -0.68 -41.74
CA SER A 106 -13.98 -1.46 -42.06
C SER A 106 -14.34 -2.41 -40.93
N THR A 107 -15.63 -2.63 -40.77
CA THR A 107 -16.24 -3.63 -39.89
C THR A 107 -16.18 -5.02 -40.51
N LEU A 108 -16.02 -6.05 -39.70
CA LEU A 108 -16.04 -7.43 -40.19
C LEU A 108 -17.47 -7.92 -40.49
N GLY A 109 -17.63 -8.81 -41.47
CA GLY A 109 -18.92 -9.44 -41.83
C GLY A 109 -19.34 -9.12 -43.27
N LYS A 110 -20.26 -9.92 -43.82
CA LYS A 110 -20.69 -9.83 -45.24
C LYS A 110 -21.22 -8.44 -45.62
N GLU A 111 -22.02 -7.86 -44.73
CA GLU A 111 -22.64 -6.53 -44.91
C GLU A 111 -21.94 -5.45 -44.06
N GLY A 112 -20.78 -5.74 -43.47
CA GLY A 112 -20.14 -4.83 -42.51
C GLY A 112 -20.96 -4.62 -41.23
N SER A 113 -21.71 -5.64 -40.79
CA SER A 113 -22.55 -5.55 -39.60
C SER A 113 -21.81 -5.74 -38.28
N GLY A 114 -20.50 -6.01 -38.31
CA GLY A 114 -19.68 -6.21 -37.12
C GLY A 114 -19.34 -4.91 -36.40
N LEU A 115 -18.82 -5.03 -35.18
CA LEU A 115 -18.29 -3.89 -34.43
C LEU A 115 -16.90 -3.52 -34.96
N ALA A 116 -16.66 -2.23 -35.18
CA ALA A 116 -15.35 -1.69 -35.54
C ALA A 116 -14.45 -1.52 -34.30
N GLU A 117 -15.06 -1.17 -33.17
CA GLU A 117 -14.36 -0.92 -31.91
C GLU A 117 -14.36 -2.18 -31.03
N PRO A 118 -13.27 -2.42 -30.28
CA PRO A 118 -13.22 -3.50 -29.32
C PRO A 118 -14.22 -3.28 -28.18
N VAL A 119 -14.71 -4.37 -27.61
CA VAL A 119 -15.62 -4.30 -26.45
C VAL A 119 -14.87 -3.79 -25.23
N GLY A 120 -15.44 -2.80 -24.54
CA GLY A 120 -14.89 -2.24 -23.31
C GLY A 120 -14.80 -3.28 -22.18
N LEU A 121 -13.72 -3.21 -21.40
CA LEU A 121 -13.44 -4.14 -20.30
C LEU A 121 -13.26 -3.37 -18.99
N GLU A 122 -13.88 -3.89 -17.92
CA GLU A 122 -13.69 -3.42 -16.54
C GLU A 122 -12.92 -4.49 -15.75
N ILE A 123 -11.68 -4.20 -15.35
CA ILE A 123 -10.84 -5.15 -14.62
C ILE A 123 -11.10 -5.00 -13.12
N ARG A 124 -11.70 -6.02 -12.52
CA ARG A 124 -11.97 -6.09 -11.08
C ARG A 124 -11.05 -7.09 -10.40
N ARG A 125 -10.19 -6.62 -9.49
CA ARG A 125 -9.32 -7.47 -8.67
C ARG A 125 -9.84 -7.78 -7.27
N THR A 126 -11.00 -7.23 -6.92
CA THR A 126 -11.60 -7.49 -5.62
C THR A 126 -12.34 -8.84 -5.64
N ARG A 127 -12.45 -9.47 -4.46
CA ARG A 127 -13.23 -10.70 -4.27
C ARG A 127 -14.66 -10.41 -3.78
N ALA A 128 -15.12 -9.17 -3.93
CA ALA A 128 -16.45 -8.77 -3.53
C ALA A 128 -17.51 -9.33 -4.50
N GLY A 129 -18.74 -9.47 -4.01
CA GLY A 129 -19.87 -9.85 -4.87
C GLY A 129 -20.11 -8.84 -5.99
N ILE A 130 -20.70 -9.32 -7.09
CA ILE A 130 -21.11 -8.45 -8.20
C ILE A 130 -22.12 -7.41 -7.72
N GLY A 131 -22.02 -6.17 -8.21
CA GLY A 131 -22.83 -5.04 -7.76
C GLY A 131 -22.26 -4.25 -6.57
N ARG A 132 -21.26 -4.77 -5.83
CA ARG A 132 -20.54 -3.97 -4.83
C ARG A 132 -19.44 -3.17 -5.50
N GLU A 133 -19.24 -1.91 -5.12
CA GLU A 133 -18.13 -1.10 -5.65
C GLU A 133 -16.78 -1.64 -5.15
N ASP A 134 -15.75 -1.51 -5.99
CA ASP A 134 -14.40 -1.92 -5.63
C ASP A 134 -13.89 -1.07 -4.46
N SER A 135 -13.41 -1.73 -3.40
CA SER A 135 -12.95 -1.06 -2.18
C SER A 135 -11.91 0.04 -2.43
N ARG A 136 -11.10 -0.10 -3.49
CA ARG A 136 -10.15 0.95 -3.92
C ARG A 136 -10.86 2.20 -4.45
N LYS A 137 -11.88 1.99 -5.29
CA LYS A 137 -12.67 3.06 -5.90
C LYS A 137 -13.51 3.78 -4.84
N GLU A 138 -14.15 3.02 -3.96
CA GLU A 138 -14.88 3.56 -2.80
C GLU A 138 -13.96 4.37 -1.87
N LYS A 139 -12.77 3.86 -1.57
CA LYS A 139 -11.77 4.58 -0.75
C LYS A 139 -11.32 5.87 -1.43
N ARG A 140 -11.00 5.81 -2.72
CA ARG A 140 -10.58 6.98 -3.52
C ARG A 140 -11.65 8.06 -3.51
N LYS A 141 -12.91 7.71 -3.81
CA LYS A 141 -14.04 8.63 -3.81
C LYS A 141 -14.22 9.31 -2.44
N ARG A 142 -14.15 8.53 -1.36
CA ARG A 142 -14.25 9.07 0.01
C ARG A 142 -13.10 9.99 0.39
N GLU A 143 -11.91 9.74 -0.14
CA GLU A 143 -10.73 10.59 0.07
C GLU A 143 -10.85 11.90 -0.71
N GLU A 144 -11.30 11.84 -1.96
CA GLU A 144 -11.59 13.02 -2.79
C GLU A 144 -12.64 13.93 -2.12
N GLU A 145 -13.77 13.36 -1.68
CA GLU A 145 -14.81 14.10 -0.94
C GLU A 145 -14.27 14.78 0.34
N ARG A 146 -13.37 14.10 1.05
CA ARG A 146 -12.71 14.67 2.24
C ARG A 146 -11.78 15.82 1.87
N MET A 147 -11.00 15.67 0.80
CA MET A 147 -10.12 16.73 0.32
C MET A 147 -10.91 17.95 -0.14
N GLU A 148 -12.02 17.75 -0.84
CA GLU A 148 -12.91 18.84 -1.25
C GLU A 148 -13.54 19.55 -0.05
N TRP A 149 -13.95 18.80 0.97
CA TRP A 149 -14.45 19.36 2.23
C TRP A 149 -13.40 20.21 2.95
N GLU A 150 -12.18 19.69 3.11
CA GLU A 150 -11.10 20.44 3.75
C GLU A 150 -10.72 21.67 2.92
N ARG A 151 -10.69 21.58 1.59
CA ARG A 151 -10.47 22.73 0.70
C ARG A 151 -11.53 23.80 0.90
N GLY A 152 -12.81 23.42 0.95
CA GLY A 152 -13.91 24.36 1.17
C GLY A 152 -13.85 25.00 2.57
N LYS A 153 -13.44 24.24 3.58
CA LYS A 153 -13.23 24.74 4.94
C LYS A 153 -12.06 25.73 5.02
N GLU A 154 -10.96 25.44 4.33
CA GLU A 154 -9.81 26.33 4.23
C GLU A 154 -10.17 27.63 3.49
N GLU A 155 -10.90 27.53 2.38
CA GLU A 155 -11.38 28.67 1.61
C GLU A 155 -12.31 29.56 2.44
N ALA A 156 -13.27 28.96 3.15
CA ALA A 156 -14.16 29.68 4.06
C ALA A 156 -13.37 30.39 5.18
N LEU A 157 -12.37 29.72 5.76
CA LEU A 157 -11.50 30.33 6.77
C LEU A 157 -10.73 31.53 6.18
N MET A 158 -10.20 31.40 4.96
CA MET A 158 -9.47 32.46 4.27
C MET A 158 -10.36 33.68 3.96
N GLU A 159 -11.61 33.45 3.56
CA GLU A 159 -12.60 34.52 3.34
C GLU A 159 -12.91 35.27 4.64
N ASP A 160 -13.12 34.55 5.73
CA ASP A 160 -13.37 35.08 7.06
C ASP A 160 -12.22 35.97 7.57
N PHE A 161 -10.97 35.51 7.39
CA PHE A 161 -9.79 36.31 7.70
C PHE A 161 -9.69 37.54 6.80
N GLY A 162 -10.01 37.41 5.51
CA GLY A 162 -10.01 38.51 4.55
C GLY A 162 -11.02 39.62 4.90
N CYS A 163 -12.23 39.25 5.32
CA CYS A 163 -13.28 40.18 5.73
C CYS A 163 -12.89 40.96 6.98
N ARG A 164 -12.40 40.28 8.02
CA ARG A 164 -11.95 40.93 9.27
C ARG A 164 -10.81 41.92 9.02
N HIS A 165 -9.88 41.56 8.14
CA HIS A 165 -8.79 42.46 7.78
C HIS A 165 -9.32 43.70 7.03
N LYS A 166 -10.23 43.56 6.07
CA LYS A 166 -10.80 44.70 5.33
C LYS A 166 -11.59 45.65 6.23
N GLU A 167 -12.28 45.13 7.24
CA GLU A 167 -13.13 45.91 8.15
C GLU A 167 -12.33 46.84 9.07
N GLN A 168 -11.20 46.35 9.61
CA GLN A 168 -10.28 47.17 10.41
C GLN A 168 -9.70 48.37 9.64
N TRP A 169 -9.48 48.20 8.34
CA TRP A 169 -8.95 49.25 7.46
C TRP A 169 -10.01 50.25 6.98
N ARG A 170 -11.31 49.91 7.10
CA ARG A 170 -12.42 50.84 6.82
C ARG A 170 -12.69 51.75 8.02
N SER A 171 -12.68 51.21 9.24
CA SER A 171 -12.87 52.03 10.46
C SER A 171 -11.78 53.07 10.69
N ARG A 172 -10.54 52.83 10.23
CA ARG A 172 -9.43 53.79 10.37
C ARG A 172 -9.46 54.97 9.38
N ARG A 173 -10.37 54.98 8.38
CA ARG A 173 -10.41 56.00 7.33
C ARG A 173 -11.51 57.07 7.50
N CYS A 174 -12.27 57.05 8.59
CA CYS A 174 -13.29 58.06 8.87
C CYS A 174 -12.90 58.90 10.10
N LEU A 175 -12.06 59.91 9.89
CA LEU A 175 -11.94 61.09 10.74
C LEU A 175 -11.86 62.28 9.79
N TYR A 176 -12.97 63.03 9.70
CA TYR A 176 -13.07 64.36 9.08
C TYR A 176 -13.08 65.41 10.20
#